data_AF-A0A511ML19-F1
#
_entry.id   AF-A0A511ML19-F1
#
_cell.length_a   1.000
_cell.length_b   1.000
_cell.length_c   1.000
_cell.angle_alpha   90.00
_cell.angle_beta   90.00
_cell.angle_gamma   90.00
#
_symmetry.space_group_name_H-M   'P 1'
#
loop_
_entity.id
_entity.type
_entity.pdbx_description
1 polymer ?
#
loop_
_entity_poly.entity_id
_entity_poly.type
_entity_poly.pdbx_seq_one_letter_code
_entity_poly.pdbx_strand_id
1 'polypeptide(L)' 'MDVLHSDVRELWLVQSRDCAQDPVDLSYERARFILTVHGGHGARCRQYLAAAACCYRRAAEK' A
#
# COMPACT_ATOMS: atom_id res chain seq x y z
N MET A 1 16.02 -18.20 -1.44
CA MET A 1 14.61 -18.64 -1.53
C MET A 1 13.90 -17.59 -2.35
N ASP A 2 13.53 -17.93 -3.58
CA ASP A 2 12.72 -17.04 -4.42
C ASP A 2 11.29 -17.04 -3.86
N VAL A 3 10.87 -15.92 -3.30
CA VAL A 3 9.49 -15.72 -2.84
C VAL A 3 8.64 -15.47 -4.07
N LEU A 4 7.59 -16.27 -4.27
CA LEU A 4 6.70 -16.09 -5.41
C LEU A 4 5.93 -14.77 -5.25
N HIS A 5 5.61 -14.10 -6.37
CA HIS A 5 4.92 -12.81 -6.35
C HIS A 5 3.54 -12.85 -5.68
N SER A 6 2.88 -14.02 -5.72
CA SER A 6 1.64 -14.30 -4.96
C SER A 6 1.85 -14.12 -3.47
N ASP A 7 2.92 -14.70 -2.93
CA ASP A 7 3.19 -14.78 -1.49
C ASP A 7 3.46 -13.38 -0.94
N VAL A 8 4.13 -12.52 -1.73
CA VAL A 8 4.37 -11.12 -1.37
C VAL A 8 3.06 -10.33 -1.25
N ARG A 9 2.12 -10.52 -2.19
CA ARG A 9 0.82 -9.82 -2.16
C ARG A 9 -0.06 -10.31 -1.01
N GLU A 10 -0.04 -11.60 -0.70
CA GLU A 10 -0.74 -12.16 0.46
C GLU A 10 -0.18 -11.60 1.77
N LEU A 11 1.14 -11.53 1.91
CA LEU A 11 1.79 -10.89 3.05
C LEU A 11 1.36 -9.43 3.20
N TRP A 12 1.32 -8.67 2.11
CA TRP A 12 0.85 -7.29 2.14
C TRP A 12 -0.61 -7.19 2.57
N LEU A 13 -1.48 -8.08 2.08
CA LEU A 13 -2.88 -8.11 2.47
C LEU A 13 -3.05 -8.36 3.98
N VAL A 14 -2.29 -9.29 4.54
CA VAL A 14 -2.31 -9.58 5.98
C VAL A 14 -1.79 -8.38 6.79
N GLN A 15 -0.69 -7.78 6.35
CA GLN A 15 -0.10 -6.63 7.02
C GLN A 15 -0.93 -5.34 6.88
N SER A 16 -1.80 -5.25 5.88
CA SER A 16 -2.61 -4.06 5.59
C SER A 16 -4.01 -4.10 6.21
N ARG A 17 -4.35 -5.10 7.05
CA ARG A 17 -5.72 -5.25 7.57
C ARG A 17 -6.20 -4.11 8.47
N ASP A 18 -5.30 -3.52 9.27
CA ASP A 18 -5.67 -2.43 10.18
C ASP A 18 -5.55 -1.06 9.51
N CYS A 19 -6.68 -0.54 9.03
CA CYS A 19 -6.76 0.75 8.33
C CYS A 19 -6.32 1.97 9.15
N ALA A 20 -6.20 1.85 10.47
CA ALA A 20 -5.79 2.93 11.35
C ALA A 20 -4.26 3.08 11.47
N GLN A 21 -3.49 2.08 11.02
CA GLN A 21 -2.02 2.11 11.05
C GLN A 21 -1.44 2.73 9.78
N ASP A 22 -0.24 3.30 9.91
CA ASP A 22 0.59 3.65 8.77
C ASP A 22 1.28 2.40 8.20
N PRO A 23 1.37 2.25 6.87
CA PRO A 23 2.08 1.13 6.27
C PRO A 23 3.60 1.29 6.47
N VAL A 24 4.24 0.24 6.98
CA VAL A 24 5.69 0.16 7.18
C VAL A 24 6.37 -0.26 5.86
N ASP A 25 7.60 0.22 5.61
CA ASP A 25 8.42 -0.13 4.43
C ASP A 25 7.63 -0.02 3.11
N LEU A 26 6.98 1.13 2.93
CA LEU A 26 6.08 1.37 1.80
C LEU A 26 6.87 1.57 0.49
N SER A 27 7.14 0.47 -0.20
CA SER A 27 7.59 0.50 -1.59
C SER A 27 6.49 1.01 -2.52
N TYR A 28 6.84 1.52 -3.69
CA TYR A 28 5.86 2.00 -4.66
C TYR A 28 4.92 0.90 -5.17
N GLU A 29 5.41 -0.32 -5.34
CA GLU A 29 4.55 -1.45 -5.74
C GLU A 29 3.54 -1.76 -4.64
N ARG A 30 3.98 -1.79 -3.39
CA ARG A 30 3.11 -1.96 -2.22
C ARG A 30 2.11 -0.82 -2.10
N ALA A 31 2.50 0.42 -2.37
CA ALA A 31 1.60 1.57 -2.38
C ALA A 31 0.49 1.40 -3.42
N ARG A 32 0.82 0.98 -4.65
CA ARG A 32 -0.20 0.69 -5.68
C ARG A 32 -1.15 -0.44 -5.28
N PHE A 33 -0.62 -1.48 -4.64
CA PHE A 33 -1.44 -2.55 -4.08
C PHE A 33 -2.43 -2.03 -3.03
N ILE A 34 -1.94 -1.27 -2.04
CA ILE A 34 -2.78 -0.69 -0.98
C ILE A 34 -3.85 0.24 -1.56
N LEU A 35 -3.53 1.07 -2.55
CA LEU A 35 -4.53 1.92 -3.23
C LEU A 35 -5.65 1.11 -3.87
N THR A 36 -5.32 -0.06 -4.42
CA THR A 36 -6.31 -0.96 -5.03
C THR A 36 -7.21 -1.58 -3.96
N VAL A 37 -6.62 -2.13 -2.91
CA VAL A 37 -7.35 -2.89 -1.87
C VAL A 37 -8.17 -1.95 -0.97
N HIS A 38 -7.63 -0.80 -0.60
CA HIS A 38 -8.25 0.13 0.35
C HIS A 38 -9.00 1.29 -0.32
N GLY A 39 -9.14 1.27 -1.65
CA GLY A 39 -9.81 2.33 -2.42
C GLY A 39 -11.24 2.60 -1.95
N GLY A 40 -11.97 1.56 -1.51
CA GLY A 40 -13.34 1.71 -1.00
C GLY A 40 -13.45 2.54 0.29
N HIS A 41 -12.37 2.70 1.06
CA HIS A 41 -12.38 3.51 2.28
C HIS A 41 -12.00 4.99 2.01
N GLY A 42 -11.23 5.24 0.97
CA GLY A 42 -10.78 6.57 0.57
C GLY A 42 -10.07 7.33 1.70
N ALA A 43 -10.39 8.63 1.83
CA ALA A 43 -9.75 9.54 2.78
C ALA A 43 -9.96 9.17 4.27
N ARG A 44 -10.82 8.20 4.59
CA ARG A 44 -11.01 7.70 5.95
C ARG A 44 -10.00 6.61 6.35
N CYS A 45 -9.21 6.11 5.40
CA CYS A 45 -8.22 5.07 5.65
C CYS A 45 -6.82 5.66 5.66
N ARG A 46 -6.11 5.49 6.77
CA ARG A 46 -4.74 6.01 6.92
C ARG A 46 -3.79 5.35 5.92
N GLN A 47 -3.93 4.04 5.72
CA GLN A 47 -3.12 3.32 4.73
C GLN A 47 -3.36 3.80 3.30
N TYR A 48 -4.61 4.07 2.93
CA TYR A 48 -4.94 4.62 1.61
C TYR A 48 -4.28 5.99 1.41
N LEU A 49 -4.38 6.89 2.40
CA LEU A 49 -3.76 8.21 2.34
C LEU A 49 -2.23 8.14 2.23
N ALA A 50 -1.58 7.30 3.02
CA ALA A 50 -0.13 7.10 2.97
C ALA A 50 0.32 6.55 1.60
N ALA A 51 -0.41 5.57 1.06
CA ALA A 51 -0.16 5.01 -0.26
C ALA A 51 -0.36 6.05 -1.39
N ALA A 52 -1.43 6.85 -1.32
CA ALA A 52 -1.68 7.94 -2.25
C ALA A 52 -0.51 8.95 -2.23
N ALA A 53 -0.11 9.41 -1.03
CA ALA A 53 0.98 10.36 -0.87
C ALA A 53 2.31 9.83 -1.43
N CYS A 54 2.62 8.54 -1.20
CA CYS A 54 3.79 7.87 -1.78
C CYS A 54 3.76 7.91 -3.32
N CYS A 55 2.62 7.54 -3.93
CA CYS A 55 2.47 7.55 -5.38
C CYS A 55 2.54 8.96 -5.97
N TYR A 56 1.91 9.96 -5.33
CA TYR A 56 1.97 11.35 -5.77
C TYR A 56 3.40 11.90 -5.72
N ARG A 57 4.15 11.63 -4.65
CA ARG A 57 5.55 12.05 -4.54
C ARG A 57 6.38 11.46 -5.67
N ARG A 58 6.26 10.15 -5.93
CA ARG A 58 7.00 9.49 -7.02
C ARG A 58 6.61 10.01 -8.41
N ALA A 59 5.36 10.44 -8.59
CA ALA A 59 4.92 11.06 -9.84
C ALA A 59 5.51 12.46 -10.03
N ALA A 60 5.72 13.22 -8.95
CA ALA A 60 6.32 14.55 -8.99
C ALA A 60 7.86 14.54 -9.15
N GLU A 61 8.51 13.43 -8.80
CA GLU A 61 9.96 13.22 -8.98
C GLU A 61 10.37 12.80 -10.40
N LYS A 62 9.40 12.65 -11.32
CA LYS A 62 9.60 12.29 -12.72
C LYS A 62 9.37 13.48 -13.63
#